data_AF-A0A954V6I5-F1
#
_entry.id   AF-A0A954V6I5-F1
#
_cell.length_a   1.000
_cell.length_b   1.000
_cell.length_c   1.000
_cell.angle_alpha   90.00
_cell.angle_beta   90.00
_cell.angle_gamma   90.00
#
_symmetry.space_group_name_H-M   'P 1'
#
loop_
_entity.id
_entity.type
_entity.pdbx_description
1 polymer ?
#
loop_
_entity_poly.entity_id
_entity_poly.type
_entity_poly.pdbx_seq_one_letter_code
_entity_poly.pdbx_strand_id
1 'polypeptide(L)'
;AWAFLWRGTYADLEKLIGILVATFSLSVIVGLFLLQGTENAITWQQIRSGMTFSLGDGDRRAAAIAVVSLMGALGATANELFMYPYWLLEKGYARQVGSPDDEGWVERARGWIRIMQLDVTACTLLATLATVGYFLLGAAVFHGRGSGAPTGDHIVEQLSAMYTESYGDWSKWVFQLGALGTLFSTLIVATAAFGRMWSDMLISLGLVGDSPSTQLKTQRTVVSIYLLLSLLIAILAGQPPEAPVIFGQFVAGMFCTPLMAIAICAMAFRTDRRLRMSGATAFFLVTTSLIFVGCVAANMIIPFLGKN
;
A
#
# COMPACT_ATOMS: atom_id res chain seq x y z
N ALA A 1 16.72 7.68 12.36
CA ALA A 1 15.81 8.33 11.39
C ALA A 1 16.24 9.77 11.07
N TRP A 2 16.22 10.69 12.05
CA TRP A 2 16.52 12.12 11.81
C TRP A 2 17.94 12.47 11.34
N ALA A 3 18.97 11.72 11.76
CA ALA A 3 20.35 11.97 11.33
C ALA A 3 20.58 11.75 9.81
N PHE A 4 19.78 10.89 9.17
CA PHE A 4 19.85 10.63 7.73
C PHE A 4 19.10 11.67 6.89
N LEU A 5 18.09 12.33 7.45
CA LEU A 5 17.27 13.32 6.75
C LEU A 5 17.98 14.67 6.51
N TRP A 6 19.10 14.95 7.21
CA TRP A 6 19.71 16.29 7.23
C TRP A 6 21.04 16.40 6.46
N ARG A 7 21.63 15.28 6.02
CA ARG A 7 22.83 15.31 5.18
C ARG A 7 22.45 14.92 3.76
N GLY A 8 23.08 15.57 2.77
CA GLY A 8 22.90 15.32 1.32
C GLY A 8 23.03 13.85 0.87
N THR A 9 23.40 12.95 1.78
CA THR A 9 23.22 11.49 1.72
C THR A 9 21.79 10.99 1.48
N TYR A 10 20.74 11.81 1.66
CA TYR A 10 19.36 11.36 1.43
C TYR A 10 19.12 10.94 -0.03
N ALA A 11 19.66 11.68 -0.99
CA ALA A 11 19.47 11.36 -2.41
C ALA A 11 20.17 10.04 -2.82
N ASP A 12 21.34 9.76 -2.24
CA ASP A 12 22.07 8.52 -2.51
C ASP A 12 21.42 7.33 -1.80
N LEU A 13 20.91 7.54 -0.58
CA LEU A 13 20.14 6.55 0.16
C LEU A 13 18.81 6.23 -0.55
N GLU A 14 18.09 7.25 -1.05
CA GLU A 14 16.86 7.11 -1.83
C GLU A 14 17.10 6.25 -3.09
N LYS A 15 18.20 6.52 -3.82
CA LYS A 15 18.61 5.71 -4.98
C LYS A 15 18.94 4.27 -4.59
N LEU A 16 19.74 4.07 -3.54
CA LEU A 16 20.13 2.74 -3.08
C LEU A 16 18.91 1.91 -2.69
N ILE A 17 18.02 2.50 -1.90
CA ILE A 17 16.77 1.89 -1.46
C ILE A 17 15.87 1.59 -2.67
N GLY A 18 15.75 2.52 -3.62
CA GLY A 18 14.98 2.31 -4.84
C GLY A 18 15.49 1.13 -5.65
N ILE A 19 16.81 1.01 -5.82
CA ILE A 19 17.44 -0.14 -6.50
C ILE A 19 17.15 -1.44 -5.76
N LEU A 20 17.27 -1.44 -4.43
CA LEU A 20 17.07 -2.62 -3.61
C LEU A 20 15.61 -3.09 -3.66
N VAL A 21 14.65 -2.17 -3.55
CA VAL A 21 13.20 -2.46 -3.67
C VAL A 21 12.87 -2.98 -5.07
N ALA A 22 13.39 -2.35 -6.12
CA ALA A 22 13.18 -2.80 -7.50
C ALA A 22 13.76 -4.20 -7.74
N THR A 23 14.97 -4.45 -7.27
CA THR A 23 15.64 -5.77 -7.37
C THR A 23 14.86 -6.83 -6.62
N PHE A 24 14.40 -6.52 -5.40
CA PHE A 24 13.59 -7.42 -4.59
C PHE A 24 12.21 -7.69 -5.19
N SER A 25 11.62 -6.71 -5.88
CA SER A 25 10.34 -6.91 -6.59
C SER A 25 10.52 -7.79 -7.82
N LEU A 26 11.60 -7.59 -8.58
CA LEU A 26 11.93 -8.40 -9.77
C LEU A 26 12.28 -9.84 -9.40
N SER A 27 12.93 -10.07 -8.26
CA SER A 27 13.30 -11.41 -7.82
C SER A 27 12.08 -12.29 -7.51
N VAL A 28 10.92 -11.72 -7.19
CA VAL A 28 9.67 -12.49 -7.08
C VAL A 28 9.27 -13.09 -8.42
N ILE A 29 9.32 -12.27 -9.48
CA ILE A 29 8.92 -12.69 -10.83
C ILE A 29 9.85 -13.79 -11.32
N VAL A 30 11.16 -13.59 -11.15
CA VAL A 30 12.15 -14.63 -11.48
C VAL A 30 11.96 -15.87 -10.62
N GLY A 31 11.57 -15.72 -9.35
CA GLY A 31 11.30 -16.82 -8.43
C GLY A 31 10.13 -17.69 -8.91
N LEU A 32 9.05 -17.08 -9.39
CA LEU A 32 7.93 -17.80 -9.99
C LEU A 32 8.31 -18.61 -11.24
N PHE A 33 9.22 -18.08 -12.08
CA PHE A 33 9.71 -18.81 -13.23
C PHE A 33 10.54 -20.03 -12.82
N LEU A 34 11.44 -19.87 -11.83
CA LEU A 34 12.28 -20.96 -11.34
C LEU A 34 11.48 -22.01 -10.57
N LEU A 35 10.43 -21.60 -9.84
CA LEU A 35 9.53 -22.50 -9.13
C LEU A 35 8.89 -23.56 -10.04
N GLN A 36 8.71 -23.27 -11.33
CA GLN A 36 8.17 -24.25 -12.28
C GLN A 36 9.09 -25.47 -12.48
N GLY A 37 10.37 -25.36 -12.12
CA GLY A 37 11.35 -26.46 -12.15
C GLY A 37 11.40 -27.28 -10.86
N THR A 38 10.56 -26.99 -9.87
CA THR A 38 10.55 -27.67 -8.56
C THR A 38 9.27 -28.47 -8.35
N GLU A 39 9.18 -29.21 -7.25
CA GLU A 39 7.98 -29.97 -6.88
C GLU A 39 6.76 -29.06 -6.60
N ASN A 40 7.00 -27.77 -6.32
CA ASN A 40 5.97 -26.78 -6.04
C ASN A 40 5.48 -26.03 -7.30
N ALA A 41 5.68 -26.61 -8.49
CA ALA A 41 5.28 -26.00 -9.76
C ALA A 41 3.77 -25.68 -9.80
N ILE A 42 3.45 -24.49 -10.30
CA ILE A 42 2.07 -24.00 -10.37
C ILE A 42 1.46 -24.42 -11.70
N THR A 43 0.41 -25.23 -11.64
CA THR A 43 -0.32 -25.68 -12.82
C THR A 43 -1.42 -24.70 -13.21
N TRP A 44 -1.74 -24.66 -14.50
CA TRP A 44 -2.86 -23.87 -15.01
C TRP A 44 -4.22 -24.30 -14.44
N GLN A 45 -4.37 -25.57 -14.09
CA GLN A 45 -5.58 -26.08 -13.43
C GLN A 45 -5.78 -25.46 -12.05
N GLN A 46 -4.71 -25.33 -11.25
CA GLN A 46 -4.75 -24.68 -9.94
C GLN A 46 -5.10 -23.19 -10.04
N ILE A 47 -4.55 -22.49 -11.05
CA ILE A 47 -4.91 -21.09 -11.31
C ILE A 47 -6.40 -20.99 -11.64
N ARG A 48 -6.90 -21.82 -12.56
CA ARG A 48 -8.32 -21.83 -12.93
C ARG A 48 -9.25 -22.17 -11.77
N SER A 49 -8.87 -23.09 -10.88
CA SER A 49 -9.68 -23.39 -9.69
C SER A 49 -9.76 -22.21 -8.73
N GLY A 50 -8.70 -21.38 -8.65
CA GLY A 50 -8.68 -20.17 -7.83
C GLY A 50 -9.45 -18.99 -8.41
N MET A 51 -9.71 -18.97 -9.72
CA MET A 51 -10.49 -17.91 -10.40
C MET A 51 -12.00 -18.06 -10.22
N THR A 52 -12.44 -18.49 -9.04
CA THR A 52 -13.86 -18.61 -8.67
C THR A 52 -14.19 -17.60 -7.58
N PHE A 53 -15.43 -17.10 -7.55
CA PHE A 53 -15.90 -16.20 -6.48
C PHE A 53 -16.26 -17.02 -5.23
N SER A 54 -15.28 -17.73 -4.67
CA SER A 54 -15.42 -18.56 -3.48
C SER A 54 -14.40 -18.15 -2.42
N LEU A 55 -14.80 -18.19 -1.16
CA LEU A 55 -13.89 -18.07 -0.02
C LEU A 55 -13.22 -19.41 0.34
N GLY A 56 -13.43 -20.43 -0.50
CA GLY A 56 -12.98 -21.79 -0.28
C GLY A 56 -13.85 -22.54 0.74
N ASP A 57 -13.48 -23.80 0.97
CA ASP A 57 -14.16 -24.72 1.88
C ASP A 57 -13.55 -24.71 3.30
N GLY A 58 -12.47 -23.95 3.49
CA GLY A 58 -11.82 -23.75 4.79
C GLY A 58 -12.58 -22.77 5.69
N ASP A 59 -11.85 -22.13 6.61
CA ASP A 59 -12.44 -21.09 7.46
C ASP A 59 -12.77 -19.84 6.64
N ARG A 60 -14.04 -19.72 6.24
CA ARG A 60 -14.59 -18.60 5.48
C ARG A 60 -14.38 -17.26 6.19
N ARG A 61 -14.36 -17.23 7.53
CA ARG A 61 -14.15 -16.01 8.29
C ARG A 61 -12.70 -15.57 8.19
N ALA A 62 -11.75 -16.49 8.34
CA ALA A 62 -10.33 -16.20 8.15
C ALA A 62 -10.04 -15.75 6.71
N ALA A 63 -10.64 -16.41 5.71
CA ALA A 63 -10.53 -16.02 4.31
C ALA A 63 -11.10 -14.60 4.05
N ALA A 64 -12.25 -14.28 4.65
CA ALA A 64 -12.83 -12.94 4.54
C ALA A 64 -11.94 -11.87 5.18
N ILE A 65 -11.38 -12.14 6.37
CA ILE A 65 -10.41 -11.24 7.03
C ILE A 65 -9.20 -11.05 6.12
N ALA A 66 -8.63 -12.12 5.56
CA ALA A 66 -7.50 -12.03 4.66
C ALA A 66 -7.81 -11.18 3.41
N VAL A 67 -8.97 -11.36 2.78
CA VAL A 67 -9.39 -10.54 1.63
C VAL A 67 -9.52 -9.06 2.00
N VAL A 68 -10.12 -8.74 3.14
CA VAL A 68 -10.27 -7.35 3.61
C VAL A 68 -8.91 -6.74 3.98
N SER A 69 -8.05 -7.50 4.66
CA SER A 69 -6.67 -7.07 4.97
C SER A 69 -5.87 -6.83 3.69
N LEU A 70 -5.97 -7.70 2.69
CA LEU A 70 -5.35 -7.51 1.39
C LEU A 70 -5.87 -6.25 0.69
N MET A 71 -7.18 -5.98 0.76
CA MET A 71 -7.75 -4.73 0.23
C MET A 71 -7.17 -3.48 0.91
N GLY A 72 -6.85 -3.55 2.20
CA GLY A 72 -6.20 -2.46 2.93
C GLY A 72 -4.71 -2.32 2.68
N ALA A 73 -4.04 -3.40 2.24
CA ALA A 73 -2.59 -3.46 2.05
C ALA A 73 -2.13 -3.32 0.58
N LEU A 74 -3.01 -3.63 -0.38
CA LEU A 74 -2.66 -3.76 -1.79
C LEU A 74 -3.05 -2.55 -2.63
N GLY A 75 -2.15 -2.14 -3.52
CA GLY A 75 -2.40 -1.12 -4.54
C GLY A 75 -2.43 0.31 -3.99
N ALA A 76 -3.31 1.14 -4.54
CA ALA A 76 -3.52 2.51 -4.07
C ALA A 76 -4.41 2.48 -2.81
N THR A 77 -3.84 2.05 -1.68
CA THR A 77 -4.58 2.01 -0.42
C THR A 77 -4.95 3.44 0.00
N ALA A 78 -5.85 3.55 0.98
CA ALA A 78 -6.25 4.85 1.52
C ALA A 78 -5.07 5.73 1.92
N ASN A 79 -4.00 5.12 2.47
CA ASN A 79 -2.82 5.87 2.90
C ASN A 79 -2.05 6.40 1.70
N GLU A 80 -1.72 5.56 0.71
CA GLU A 80 -1.00 5.96 -0.49
C GLU A 80 -1.76 7.03 -1.27
N LEU A 81 -3.08 6.88 -1.44
CA LEU A 81 -3.93 7.87 -2.12
C LEU A 81 -3.89 9.24 -1.44
N PHE A 82 -3.78 9.26 -0.11
CA PHE A 82 -3.71 10.49 0.66
C PHE A 82 -2.31 11.09 0.73
N MET A 83 -1.26 10.25 0.73
CA MET A 83 0.15 10.67 0.79
C MET A 83 0.65 11.15 -0.58
N TYR A 84 0.19 10.53 -1.66
CA TYR A 84 0.67 10.75 -3.02
C TYR A 84 0.65 12.22 -3.47
N PRO A 85 -0.40 13.03 -3.22
CA PRO A 85 -0.41 14.45 -3.54
C PRO A 85 0.74 15.25 -2.92
N TYR A 86 1.14 14.94 -1.68
CA TYR A 86 2.26 15.64 -1.03
C TYR A 86 3.58 15.41 -1.79
N TRP A 87 3.82 14.19 -2.27
CA TRP A 87 5.02 13.86 -3.05
C TRP A 87 5.03 14.57 -4.41
N LEU A 88 3.88 14.65 -5.08
CA LEU A 88 3.75 15.37 -6.35
C LEU A 88 4.02 16.85 -6.20
N LEU A 89 3.52 17.46 -5.13
CA LEU A 89 3.74 18.88 -4.82
C LEU A 89 5.23 19.15 -4.55
N GLU A 90 5.89 18.31 -3.75
CA GLU A 90 7.33 18.46 -3.45
C GLU A 90 8.21 18.32 -4.69
N LYS A 91 7.95 17.31 -5.53
CA LYS A 91 8.69 17.12 -6.78
C LYS A 91 8.30 18.17 -7.84
N GLY A 92 7.28 18.99 -7.58
CA GLY A 92 6.87 20.09 -8.45
C GLY A 92 6.14 19.65 -9.72
N TYR A 93 5.46 18.50 -9.70
CA TYR A 93 4.78 17.94 -10.88
C TYR A 93 3.75 18.91 -11.48
N ALA A 94 3.10 19.72 -10.64
CA ALA A 94 2.09 20.68 -11.06
C ALA A 94 2.64 22.09 -11.39
N ARG A 95 3.96 22.32 -11.28
CA ARG A 95 4.57 23.67 -11.38
C ARG A 95 4.27 24.38 -12.69
N GLN A 96 4.06 23.63 -13.77
CA GLN A 96 3.82 24.18 -15.11
C GLN A 96 2.33 24.31 -15.47
N VAL A 97 1.40 23.93 -14.59
CA VAL A 97 -0.04 23.97 -14.89
C VAL A 97 -0.58 25.41 -14.89
N GLY A 98 -0.15 26.24 -13.93
CA GLY A 98 -0.61 27.62 -13.77
C GLY A 98 -1.99 27.73 -13.09
N SER A 99 -2.51 28.95 -13.03
CA SER A 99 -3.82 29.28 -12.44
C SER A 99 -4.97 28.89 -13.39
N PRO A 100 -6.15 28.48 -12.87
CA PRO A 100 -7.34 28.20 -13.69
C PRO A 100 -7.82 29.34 -14.59
N ASP A 101 -7.42 30.57 -14.27
CA ASP A 101 -7.75 31.80 -15.01
C ASP A 101 -6.73 32.12 -16.12
N ASP A 102 -5.59 31.41 -16.17
CA ASP A 102 -4.55 31.65 -17.17
C ASP A 102 -4.97 31.15 -18.56
N GLU A 103 -4.58 31.88 -19.60
CA GLU A 103 -4.75 31.43 -20.98
C GLU A 103 -4.01 30.09 -21.21
N GLY A 104 -4.67 29.14 -21.88
CA GLY A 104 -4.11 27.81 -22.14
C GLY A 104 -4.02 26.88 -20.92
N TRP A 105 -4.63 27.24 -19.77
CA TRP A 105 -4.61 26.41 -18.57
C TRP A 105 -5.20 25.02 -18.81
N VAL A 106 -6.30 24.91 -19.56
CA VAL A 106 -7.00 23.64 -19.81
C VAL A 106 -6.07 22.66 -20.51
N GLU A 107 -5.33 23.11 -21.53
CA GLU A 107 -4.37 22.32 -22.30
C GLU A 107 -3.23 21.83 -21.40
N ARG A 108 -2.66 22.73 -20.58
CA ARG A 108 -1.57 22.38 -19.65
C ARG A 108 -2.05 21.40 -18.58
N ALA A 109 -3.22 21.64 -17.99
CA ALA A 109 -3.82 20.76 -16.99
C ALA A 109 -4.14 19.38 -17.56
N ARG A 110 -4.67 19.30 -18.80
CA ARG A 110 -4.88 18.02 -19.49
C ARG A 110 -3.57 17.28 -19.77
N GLY A 111 -2.52 18.01 -20.16
CA GLY A 111 -1.18 17.46 -20.32
C GLY A 111 -0.67 16.84 -19.02
N TRP A 112 -0.79 17.58 -17.92
CA TRP A 112 -0.44 17.10 -16.58
C TRP A 112 -1.25 15.85 -16.17
N ILE A 113 -2.58 15.86 -16.36
CA ILE A 113 -3.43 14.70 -16.06
C ILE A 113 -3.00 13.46 -16.86
N ARG A 114 -2.59 13.60 -18.12
CA ARG A 114 -2.09 12.45 -18.92
C ARG A 114 -0.80 11.88 -18.36
N ILE A 115 0.13 12.73 -17.92
CA ILE A 115 1.37 12.28 -17.28
C ILE A 115 1.04 11.54 -15.98
N MET A 116 0.13 12.09 -15.18
CA MET A 116 -0.35 11.46 -13.94
C MET A 116 -1.00 10.09 -14.21
N GLN A 117 -1.80 9.97 -15.26
CA GLN A 117 -2.41 8.69 -15.66
C GLN A 117 -1.36 7.66 -16.06
N LEU A 118 -0.32 8.06 -16.80
CA LEU A 118 0.77 7.15 -17.16
C LEU A 118 1.54 6.68 -15.92
N ASP A 119 1.89 7.60 -15.01
CA ASP A 119 2.60 7.29 -13.77
C ASP A 119 1.80 6.32 -12.89
N VAL A 120 0.53 6.64 -12.61
CA VAL A 120 -0.35 5.79 -11.80
C VAL A 120 -0.59 4.44 -12.48
N THR A 121 -0.74 4.40 -13.81
CA THR A 121 -0.94 3.13 -14.54
C THR A 121 0.30 2.24 -14.44
N ALA A 122 1.49 2.80 -14.65
CA ALA A 122 2.74 2.06 -14.56
C ALA A 122 2.96 1.54 -13.12
N CYS A 123 2.77 2.39 -12.13
CA CYS A 123 2.88 2.02 -10.71
C CYS A 123 1.88 0.92 -10.33
N THR A 124 0.61 1.07 -10.73
CA THR A 124 -0.44 0.09 -10.43
C THR A 124 -0.15 -1.26 -11.09
N LEU A 125 0.33 -1.27 -12.34
CA LEU A 125 0.68 -2.49 -13.05
C LEU A 125 1.85 -3.21 -12.36
N LEU A 126 2.92 -2.50 -12.03
CA LEU A 126 4.08 -3.07 -11.34
C LEU A 126 3.71 -3.62 -9.96
N ALA A 127 2.94 -2.86 -9.18
CA ALA A 127 2.44 -3.29 -7.88
C ALA A 127 1.59 -4.56 -8.01
N THR A 128 0.66 -4.58 -8.98
CA THR A 128 -0.22 -5.75 -9.24
C THR A 128 0.60 -6.99 -9.59
N LEU A 129 1.60 -6.86 -10.48
CA LEU A 129 2.45 -7.97 -10.87
C LEU A 129 3.27 -8.51 -9.69
N ALA A 130 3.85 -7.62 -8.88
CA ALA A 130 4.58 -8.01 -7.68
C ALA A 130 3.66 -8.71 -6.67
N THR A 131 2.46 -8.17 -6.43
CA THR A 131 1.45 -8.75 -5.53
C THR A 131 1.01 -10.13 -5.96
N VAL A 132 0.61 -10.30 -7.23
CA VAL A 132 0.25 -11.60 -7.78
C VAL A 132 1.44 -12.55 -7.67
N GLY A 133 2.65 -12.04 -7.91
CA GLY A 133 3.91 -12.74 -7.71
C GLY A 133 4.04 -13.35 -6.32
N TYR A 134 4.00 -12.51 -5.29
CA TYR A 134 4.12 -12.93 -3.90
C TYR A 134 2.97 -13.86 -3.48
N PHE A 135 1.75 -13.57 -3.92
CA PHE A 135 0.59 -14.40 -3.59
C PHE A 135 0.75 -15.82 -4.14
N LEU A 136 1.10 -15.95 -5.43
CA LEU A 136 1.29 -17.25 -6.07
C LEU A 136 2.48 -18.01 -5.48
N LEU A 137 3.60 -17.34 -5.21
CA LEU A 137 4.79 -17.95 -4.64
C LEU A 137 4.52 -18.45 -3.21
N GLY A 138 3.87 -17.62 -2.38
CA GLY A 138 3.46 -18.01 -1.04
C GLY A 138 2.43 -19.15 -1.05
N ALA A 139 1.43 -19.08 -1.92
CA ALA A 139 0.44 -20.14 -2.06
C ALA A 139 1.11 -21.47 -2.43
N ALA A 140 1.97 -21.49 -3.45
CA ALA A 140 2.63 -22.71 -3.90
C ALA A 140 3.54 -23.32 -2.82
N VAL A 141 4.39 -22.50 -2.19
CA VAL A 141 5.38 -22.99 -1.21
C VAL A 141 4.72 -23.40 0.12
N PHE A 142 3.81 -22.58 0.66
CA PHE A 142 3.22 -22.87 1.98
C PHE A 142 2.07 -23.89 1.93
N HIS A 143 1.26 -23.88 0.86
CA HIS A 143 0.24 -24.90 0.68
C HIS A 143 0.88 -26.25 0.31
N GLY A 144 1.90 -26.25 -0.57
CA GLY A 144 2.61 -27.47 -0.99
C GLY A 144 3.23 -28.25 0.17
N ARG A 145 3.75 -27.54 1.17
CA ARG A 145 4.37 -28.15 2.37
C ARG A 145 3.37 -28.59 3.46
N GLY A 146 2.09 -28.23 3.35
CA GLY A 146 1.11 -28.46 4.41
C GLY A 146 1.43 -27.79 5.76
N SER A 147 2.36 -26.82 5.79
CA SER A 147 2.93 -26.25 7.02
C SER A 147 2.06 -25.17 7.67
N GLY A 148 0.89 -24.87 7.10
CA GLY A 148 0.05 -23.76 7.54
C GLY A 148 0.63 -22.38 7.18
N ALA A 149 -0.03 -21.32 7.62
CA ALA A 149 0.40 -19.95 7.39
C ALA A 149 1.60 -19.59 8.31
N PRO A 150 2.61 -18.85 7.81
CA PRO A 150 3.72 -18.40 8.63
C PRO A 150 3.27 -17.54 9.83
N THR A 151 3.76 -17.86 11.03
CA THR A 151 3.37 -17.18 12.28
C THR A 151 4.50 -17.16 13.31
N GLY A 152 4.44 -16.20 14.22
CA GLY A 152 5.36 -16.06 15.35
C GLY A 152 6.61 -15.25 15.04
N ASP A 153 7.54 -15.22 16.00
CA ASP A 153 8.72 -14.34 15.96
C ASP A 153 9.68 -14.64 14.80
N HIS A 154 9.65 -15.88 14.28
CA HIS A 154 10.48 -16.32 13.16
C HIS A 154 9.80 -16.17 11.80
N ILE A 155 8.73 -15.36 11.69
CA ILE A 155 7.97 -15.24 10.44
C ILE A 155 8.84 -14.80 9.24
N VAL A 156 9.84 -13.94 9.45
CA VAL A 156 10.75 -13.52 8.37
C VAL A 156 11.55 -14.69 7.84
N GLU A 157 12.00 -15.59 8.72
CA GLU A 157 12.72 -16.80 8.32
C GLU A 157 11.80 -17.78 7.59
N GLN A 158 10.57 -17.94 8.05
CA GLN A 158 9.57 -18.77 7.38
C GLN A 158 9.22 -18.22 5.98
N LEU A 159 9.06 -16.90 5.84
CA LEU A 159 8.82 -16.23 4.56
C LEU A 159 10.01 -16.37 3.59
N SER A 160 11.24 -16.49 4.09
CA SER A 160 12.40 -16.73 3.24
C SER A 160 12.33 -18.06 2.47
N ALA A 161 11.52 -19.01 2.93
CA ALA A 161 11.28 -20.28 2.23
C ALA A 161 10.72 -20.08 0.81
N MET A 162 9.95 -19.01 0.57
CA MET A 162 9.48 -18.65 -0.77
C MET A 162 10.62 -18.50 -1.77
N TYR A 163 11.78 -18.04 -1.29
CA TYR A 163 12.97 -17.83 -2.10
C TYR A 163 13.89 -19.04 -2.07
N THR A 164 14.17 -19.64 -0.91
CA THR A 164 15.13 -20.75 -0.83
C THR A 164 14.67 -21.97 -1.59
N GLU A 165 13.36 -22.21 -1.67
CA GLU A 165 12.79 -23.30 -2.48
C GLU A 165 12.90 -23.06 -3.98
N SER A 166 12.93 -21.80 -4.41
CA SER A 166 13.00 -21.45 -5.83
C SER A 166 14.44 -21.26 -6.31
N TYR A 167 15.31 -20.70 -5.47
CA TYR A 167 16.67 -20.27 -5.80
C TYR A 167 17.77 -21.10 -5.13
N GLY A 168 17.44 -21.85 -4.06
CA GLY A 168 18.40 -22.52 -3.19
C GLY A 168 18.79 -21.68 -1.97
N ASP A 169 19.51 -22.30 -1.02
CA ASP A 169 19.74 -21.74 0.32
C ASP A 169 20.45 -20.37 0.35
N TRP A 170 21.29 -20.07 -0.66
CA TRP A 170 22.01 -18.80 -0.76
C TRP A 170 21.07 -17.59 -0.82
N SER A 171 19.85 -17.79 -1.35
CA SER A 171 18.87 -16.71 -1.52
C SER A 171 18.31 -16.19 -0.20
N LYS A 172 18.49 -16.92 0.91
CA LYS A 172 18.09 -16.46 2.24
C LYS A 172 18.73 -15.12 2.59
N TRP A 173 20.02 -14.95 2.30
CA TRP A 173 20.73 -13.71 2.58
C TRP A 173 20.24 -12.55 1.72
N VAL A 174 19.97 -12.82 0.44
CA VAL A 174 19.41 -11.81 -0.48
C VAL A 174 18.00 -11.41 -0.03
N PHE A 175 17.18 -12.38 0.39
CA PHE A 175 15.86 -12.10 0.93
C PHE A 175 15.93 -11.24 2.19
N GLN A 176 16.81 -11.56 3.14
CA GLN A 176 16.94 -10.79 4.38
C GLN A 176 17.42 -9.35 4.13
N LEU A 177 18.40 -9.15 3.26
CA LEU A 177 18.84 -7.80 2.86
C LEU A 177 17.74 -7.03 2.12
N GLY A 178 17.03 -7.71 1.22
CA GLY A 178 15.88 -7.17 0.50
C GLY A 178 14.74 -6.76 1.43
N ALA A 179 14.37 -7.63 2.36
CA ALA A 179 13.35 -7.38 3.37
C ALA A 179 13.74 -6.21 4.29
N LEU A 180 15.01 -6.13 4.71
CA LEU A 180 15.49 -5.02 5.50
C LEU A 180 15.34 -3.69 4.74
N GLY A 181 15.80 -3.64 3.49
CA GLY A 181 15.75 -2.40 2.72
C GLY A 181 14.31 -1.99 2.35
N THR A 182 13.42 -2.93 2.03
CA THR A 182 12.00 -2.63 1.79
C THR A 182 11.30 -2.14 3.05
N LEU A 183 11.43 -2.83 4.19
CA LEU A 183 10.84 -2.39 5.46
C LEU A 183 11.38 -1.03 5.92
N PHE A 184 12.68 -0.82 5.78
CA PHE A 184 13.32 0.45 6.13
C PHE A 184 12.84 1.59 5.22
N SER A 185 12.66 1.33 3.92
CA SER A 185 12.11 2.30 2.98
C SER A 185 10.71 2.75 3.37
N THR A 186 9.84 1.80 3.69
CA THR A 186 8.47 2.04 4.11
C THR A 186 8.44 2.84 5.40
N LEU A 187 9.29 2.49 6.37
CA LEU A 187 9.39 3.23 7.63
C LEU A 187 9.75 4.71 7.39
N ILE A 188 10.73 5.00 6.54
CA ILE A 188 11.13 6.38 6.24
C ILE A 188 10.01 7.14 5.53
N VAL A 189 9.47 6.58 4.45
CA VAL A 189 8.43 7.22 3.63
C VAL A 189 7.16 7.46 4.45
N ALA A 190 6.71 6.45 5.20
CA ALA A 190 5.52 6.54 6.04
C ALA A 190 5.69 7.60 7.13
N THR A 191 6.82 7.59 7.84
CA THR A 191 7.11 8.58 8.90
C THR A 191 7.11 10.00 8.34
N ALA A 192 7.78 10.22 7.21
CA ALA A 192 7.88 11.54 6.61
C ALA A 192 6.51 12.07 6.17
N ALA A 193 5.70 11.23 5.53
CA ALA A 193 4.36 11.63 5.10
C ALA A 193 3.39 11.81 6.28
N PHE A 194 3.45 10.96 7.31
CA PHE A 194 2.65 11.10 8.51
C PHE A 194 2.89 12.45 9.20
N GLY A 195 4.16 12.87 9.29
CA GLY A 195 4.53 14.20 9.79
C GLY A 195 3.83 15.33 9.03
N ARG A 196 3.86 15.28 7.69
CA ARG A 196 3.23 16.29 6.82
C ARG A 196 1.73 16.32 6.96
N MET A 197 1.08 15.16 6.82
CA MET A 197 -0.37 15.01 6.85
C MET A 197 -0.97 15.53 8.16
N TRP A 198 -0.42 15.11 9.29
CA TRP A 198 -0.94 15.53 10.59
C TRP A 198 -0.61 16.99 10.90
N SER A 199 0.57 17.49 10.49
CA SER A 199 0.85 18.91 10.65
C SER A 199 -0.11 19.78 9.83
N ASP A 200 -0.40 19.39 8.60
CA ASP A 200 -1.32 20.09 7.72
C ASP A 200 -2.76 20.05 8.24
N MET A 201 -3.18 18.89 8.76
CA MET A 201 -4.47 18.74 9.44
C MET A 201 -4.58 19.66 10.68
N LEU A 202 -3.56 19.69 11.53
CA LEU A 202 -3.56 20.54 12.74
C LEU A 202 -3.60 22.04 12.41
N ILE A 203 -2.93 22.45 11.34
CA ILE A 203 -2.98 23.83 10.82
C ILE A 203 -4.37 24.12 10.24
N SER A 204 -4.91 23.21 9.42
CA SER A 204 -6.24 23.35 8.80
C SER A 204 -7.38 23.41 9.83
N LEU A 205 -7.22 22.75 10.98
CA LEU A 205 -8.15 22.83 12.11
C LEU A 205 -7.97 24.09 12.97
N GLY A 206 -6.98 24.94 12.68
CA GLY A 206 -6.68 26.15 13.45
C GLY A 206 -6.05 25.90 14.82
N LEU A 207 -5.59 24.67 15.09
CA LEU A 207 -4.98 24.30 16.37
C LEU A 207 -3.52 24.77 16.50
N VAL A 208 -2.89 25.06 15.35
CA VAL A 208 -1.49 25.46 15.24
C VAL A 208 -1.40 26.60 14.24
N GLY A 209 -0.52 27.58 14.50
CA GLY A 209 -0.33 28.71 13.60
C GLY A 209 0.26 28.30 12.24
N ASP A 210 -0.24 28.93 11.17
CA ASP A 210 0.22 28.77 9.79
C ASP A 210 1.48 29.61 9.55
N SER A 211 2.63 29.10 10.02
CA SER A 211 3.94 29.66 9.68
C SER A 211 4.90 28.54 9.31
N PRO A 212 5.86 28.78 8.38
CA PRO A 212 6.83 27.75 8.00
C PRO A 212 7.61 27.18 9.19
N SER A 213 7.94 28.04 10.16
CA SER A 213 8.66 27.64 11.37
C SER A 213 7.81 26.79 12.32
N THR A 214 6.51 27.09 12.41
CA THR A 214 5.55 26.35 13.24
C THR A 214 5.25 25.00 12.60
N GLN A 215 5.02 24.96 11.29
CA GLN A 215 4.79 23.73 10.54
C GLN A 215 5.94 22.74 10.73
N LEU A 216 7.19 23.19 10.58
CA LEU A 216 8.35 22.32 10.78
C LEU A 216 8.46 21.78 12.21
N LYS A 217 8.17 22.61 13.23
CA LYS A 217 8.15 22.17 14.63
C LYS A 217 7.06 21.13 14.86
N THR A 218 5.86 21.37 14.35
CA THR A 218 4.72 20.46 14.47
C THR A 218 4.99 19.13 13.78
N GLN A 219 5.52 19.14 12.56
CA GLN A 219 5.93 17.92 11.86
C GLN A 219 6.93 17.10 12.69
N ARG A 220 7.95 17.74 13.27
CA ARG A 220 8.93 17.06 14.14
C ARG A 220 8.29 16.45 15.39
N THR A 221 7.40 17.19 16.03
CA THR A 221 6.67 16.72 17.21
C THR A 221 5.78 15.53 16.87
N VAL A 222 4.95 15.63 15.82
CA VAL A 222 4.09 14.55 15.34
C VAL A 222 4.90 13.29 15.03
N VAL A 223 5.98 13.41 14.26
CA VAL A 223 6.84 12.28 13.91
C VAL A 223 7.45 11.63 15.14
N SER A 224 7.92 12.44 16.10
CA SER A 224 8.52 11.92 17.33
C SER A 224 7.49 11.17 18.17
N ILE A 225 6.28 11.73 18.31
CA ILE A 225 5.15 11.07 18.99
C ILE A 225 4.78 9.78 18.26
N TYR A 226 4.63 9.81 16.94
CA TYR A 226 4.28 8.65 16.12
C TYR A 226 5.28 7.50 16.32
N LEU A 227 6.58 7.78 16.16
CA LEU A 227 7.63 6.76 16.32
C LEU A 227 7.70 6.21 17.76
N LEU A 228 7.56 7.08 18.77
CA LEU A 228 7.56 6.65 20.17
C LEU A 228 6.34 5.79 20.49
N LEU A 229 5.16 6.16 20.02
CA LEU A 229 3.94 5.38 20.20
C LEU A 229 4.01 4.05 19.46
N SER A 230 4.48 4.04 18.21
CA SER A 230 4.67 2.79 17.46
C SER A 230 5.65 1.85 18.15
N LEU A 231 6.76 2.37 18.67
CA LEU A 231 7.72 1.58 19.45
C LEU A 231 7.11 1.07 20.76
N LEU A 232 6.38 1.91 21.48
CA LEU A 232 5.73 1.53 22.72
C LEU A 232 4.69 0.43 22.50
N ILE A 233 3.86 0.57 21.46
CA ILE A 233 2.88 -0.46 21.08
C ILE A 233 3.59 -1.75 20.70
N ALA A 234 4.66 -1.69 19.92
CA ALA A 234 5.43 -2.87 19.54
C ALA A 234 6.01 -3.62 20.75
N ILE A 235 6.50 -2.90 21.77
CA ILE A 235 7.05 -3.50 22.99
C ILE A 235 5.95 -4.03 23.92
N LEU A 236 4.87 -3.25 24.11
CA LEU A 236 3.83 -3.57 25.10
C LEU A 236 2.80 -4.58 24.62
N ALA A 237 2.55 -4.68 23.32
CA ALA A 237 1.53 -5.59 22.79
C ALA A 237 1.89 -7.06 23.02
N GLY A 238 3.20 -7.39 23.02
CA GLY A 238 3.68 -8.77 23.20
C GLY A 238 3.07 -9.76 22.19
N GLN A 239 2.54 -9.25 21.08
CA GLN A 239 1.92 -10.04 20.03
C GLN A 239 2.98 -10.42 19.00
N PRO A 240 2.83 -11.57 18.32
CA PRO A 240 3.70 -11.91 17.22
C PRO A 240 3.55 -10.85 16.10
N PRO A 241 4.63 -10.54 15.35
CA PRO A 241 4.70 -9.36 14.50
C PRO A 241 3.66 -9.30 13.39
N GLU A 242 3.14 -10.44 12.93
CA GLU A 242 2.12 -10.52 11.88
C GLU A 242 0.74 -10.07 12.34
N ALA A 243 0.39 -10.27 13.60
CA ALA A 243 -0.94 -9.95 14.12
C ALA A 243 -1.28 -8.45 14.01
N PRO A 244 -0.43 -7.51 14.50
CA PRO A 244 -0.71 -6.08 14.34
C PRO A 244 -0.64 -5.62 12.89
N VAL A 245 0.15 -6.29 12.04
CA VAL A 245 0.19 -5.99 10.59
C VAL A 245 -1.14 -6.36 9.95
N ILE A 246 -1.61 -7.60 10.09
CA ILE A 246 -2.88 -8.07 9.52
C ILE A 246 -4.04 -7.24 10.05
N PHE A 247 -4.05 -6.93 11.35
CA PHE A 247 -5.07 -6.09 11.98
C PHE A 247 -5.05 -4.65 11.45
N GLY A 248 -3.88 -4.03 11.36
CA GLY A 248 -3.75 -2.68 10.81
C GLY A 248 -4.26 -2.59 9.36
N GLN A 249 -3.92 -3.58 8.54
CA GLN A 249 -4.39 -3.65 7.16
C GLN A 249 -5.88 -3.98 7.07
N PHE A 250 -6.40 -4.81 7.99
CA PHE A 250 -7.85 -5.05 8.09
C PHE A 250 -8.61 -3.76 8.38
N VAL A 251 -8.13 -2.96 9.34
CA VAL A 251 -8.74 -1.65 9.68
C VAL A 251 -8.63 -0.69 8.48
N ALA A 252 -7.48 -0.63 7.81
CA ALA A 252 -7.29 0.19 6.62
C ALA A 252 -8.22 -0.20 5.46
N GLY A 253 -8.41 -1.51 5.23
CA GLY A 253 -9.32 -2.04 4.23
C GLY A 253 -10.78 -1.76 4.60
N MET A 254 -11.16 -2.08 5.83
CA MET A 254 -12.55 -1.97 6.28
C MET A 254 -13.03 -0.53 6.42
N PHE A 255 -12.18 0.41 6.84
CA PHE A 255 -12.63 1.77 7.15
C PHE A 255 -11.99 2.81 6.24
N CYS A 256 -10.66 2.85 6.16
CA CYS A 256 -9.96 3.93 5.48
C CYS A 256 -10.20 3.90 3.97
N THR A 257 -10.18 2.72 3.35
CA THR A 257 -10.35 2.54 1.89
C THR A 257 -11.72 3.04 1.38
N PRO A 258 -12.85 2.60 1.95
CA PRO A 258 -14.17 3.10 1.57
C PRO A 258 -14.35 4.59 1.88
N LEU A 259 -13.83 5.08 3.01
CA LEU A 259 -13.85 6.52 3.32
C LEU A 259 -13.12 7.32 2.23
N MET A 260 -11.94 6.85 1.82
CA MET A 260 -11.17 7.48 0.75
C MET A 260 -11.89 7.40 -0.60
N ALA A 261 -12.53 6.27 -0.91
CA ALA A 261 -13.32 6.10 -2.13
C ALA A 261 -14.46 7.12 -2.19
N ILE A 262 -15.19 7.33 -1.08
CA ILE A 262 -16.23 8.37 -0.99
C ILE A 262 -15.63 9.76 -1.18
N ALA A 263 -14.52 10.07 -0.50
CA ALA A 263 -13.87 11.38 -0.60
C ALA A 263 -13.40 11.68 -2.03
N ILE A 264 -12.77 10.71 -2.69
CA ILE A 264 -12.34 10.82 -4.10
C ILE A 264 -13.54 10.98 -5.01
N CYS A 265 -14.60 10.20 -4.83
CA CYS A 265 -15.83 10.35 -5.60
C CYS A 265 -16.43 11.74 -5.41
N ALA A 266 -16.50 12.27 -4.19
CA ALA A 266 -16.98 13.62 -3.95
C ALA A 266 -16.09 14.69 -4.61
N MET A 267 -14.77 14.57 -4.51
CA MET A 267 -13.80 15.51 -5.10
C MET A 267 -13.83 15.46 -6.63
N ALA A 268 -13.91 14.27 -7.22
CA ALA A 268 -14.04 14.05 -8.66
C ALA A 268 -15.22 14.81 -9.28
N PHE A 269 -16.32 14.94 -8.53
CA PHE A 269 -17.52 15.65 -8.99
C PHE A 269 -17.46 17.16 -8.73
N ARG A 270 -16.52 17.63 -7.90
CA ARG A 270 -16.22 19.07 -7.64
C ARG A 270 -15.12 19.64 -8.56
N THR A 271 -14.37 18.80 -9.27
CA THR A 271 -13.37 19.24 -10.27
C THR A 271 -14.00 20.10 -11.36
N ASP A 272 -13.25 21.08 -11.88
CA ASP A 272 -13.66 21.94 -13.00
C ASP A 272 -14.25 21.11 -14.15
N ARG A 273 -15.42 21.52 -14.65
CA ARG A 273 -16.15 20.83 -15.72
C ARG A 273 -15.30 20.64 -16.98
N ARG A 274 -14.37 21.55 -17.27
CA ARG A 274 -13.45 21.51 -18.43
C ARG A 274 -12.44 20.35 -18.37
N LEU A 275 -12.13 19.88 -17.16
CA LEU A 275 -11.15 18.81 -16.87
C LEU A 275 -11.80 17.51 -16.38
N ARG A 276 -13.13 17.48 -16.29
CA ARG A 276 -13.84 16.34 -15.72
C ARG A 276 -13.64 15.08 -16.57
N MET A 277 -13.63 13.94 -15.88
CA MET A 277 -13.52 12.62 -16.51
C MET A 277 -14.71 12.31 -17.43
N SER A 278 -14.52 11.33 -18.31
CA SER A 278 -15.57 10.82 -19.20
C SER A 278 -16.75 10.22 -18.41
N GLY A 279 -17.93 10.12 -19.03
CA GLY A 279 -19.10 9.48 -18.42
C GLY A 279 -18.84 8.00 -18.06
N ALA A 280 -18.07 7.27 -18.86
CA ALA A 280 -17.69 5.89 -18.57
C ALA A 280 -16.79 5.81 -17.33
N THR A 281 -15.78 6.68 -17.22
CA THR A 281 -14.90 6.75 -16.04
C THR A 281 -15.69 7.11 -14.79
N ALA A 282 -16.63 8.05 -14.89
CA ALA A 282 -17.50 8.42 -13.79
C ALA A 282 -18.40 7.25 -13.34
N PHE A 283 -18.96 6.49 -14.28
CA PHE A 283 -19.73 5.29 -13.98
C PHE A 283 -18.89 4.27 -13.21
N PHE A 284 -17.70 3.92 -13.71
CA PHE A 284 -16.80 2.99 -13.02
C PHE A 284 -16.40 3.49 -11.63
N LEU A 285 -16.08 4.77 -11.48
CA LEU A 285 -15.72 5.37 -10.19
C LEU A 285 -16.86 5.28 -9.16
N VAL A 286 -18.09 5.59 -9.59
CA VAL A 286 -19.26 5.50 -8.71
C VAL A 286 -19.53 4.04 -8.35
N THR A 287 -19.48 3.13 -9.32
CA THR A 287 -19.70 1.70 -9.08
C THR A 287 -18.66 1.11 -8.12
N THR A 288 -17.36 1.40 -8.31
CA THR A 288 -16.31 0.91 -7.40
C THR A 288 -16.45 1.50 -6.00
N SER A 289 -16.79 2.80 -5.89
CA SER A 289 -17.05 3.43 -4.60
C SER A 289 -18.24 2.79 -3.89
N LEU A 290 -19.34 2.52 -4.60
CA LEU A 290 -20.51 1.84 -4.06
C LEU A 290 -20.20 0.40 -3.63
N ILE A 291 -19.37 -0.33 -4.38
CA ILE A 291 -18.93 -1.67 -3.99
C ILE A 291 -18.14 -1.62 -2.68
N PHE A 292 -17.16 -0.73 -2.55
CA PHE A 292 -16.40 -0.60 -1.31
C PHE A 292 -17.29 -0.27 -0.12
N VAL A 293 -18.22 0.68 -0.26
CA VAL A 293 -19.17 1.03 0.81
C VAL A 293 -20.11 -0.12 1.13
N GLY A 294 -20.61 -0.81 0.11
CA GLY A 294 -21.48 -1.98 0.25
C GLY A 294 -20.79 -3.12 0.99
N CYS A 295 -19.50 -3.37 0.71
CA CYS A 295 -18.69 -4.36 1.42
C CYS A 295 -18.56 -4.04 2.91
N VAL A 296 -18.41 -2.76 3.28
CA VAL A 296 -18.36 -2.35 4.70
C VAL A 296 -19.71 -2.50 5.36
N ALA A 297 -20.77 -2.01 4.71
CA ALA A 297 -22.13 -2.08 5.25
C ALA A 297 -22.53 -3.55 5.47
N ALA A 298 -22.26 -4.43 4.51
CA ALA A 298 -22.50 -5.86 4.65
C ALA A 298 -21.72 -6.45 5.83
N ASN A 299 -20.41 -6.16 5.95
CA ASN A 299 -19.60 -6.66 7.06
C ASN A 299 -20.03 -6.13 8.44
N MET A 300 -20.55 -4.91 8.52
CA MET A 300 -21.08 -4.35 9.77
C MET A 300 -22.45 -4.95 10.14
N ILE A 301 -23.28 -5.30 9.15
CA ILE A 301 -24.67 -5.76 9.36
C ILE A 301 -24.75 -7.28 9.56
N ILE A 302 -23.92 -8.07 8.86
CA ILE A 302 -23.92 -9.55 8.93
C ILE A 302 -23.80 -10.08 10.38
N PRO A 303 -22.93 -9.54 11.25
CA PRO A 303 -22.85 -9.97 12.66
C PRO A 303 -24.15 -9.76 13.46
N PHE A 304 -24.99 -8.80 13.05
CA PHE A 304 -26.29 -8.54 13.68
C PHE A 304 -27.40 -9.42 13.10
N LEU A 305 -27.29 -9.85 11.84
CA LEU A 305 -28.24 -10.75 11.19
C LEU A 305 -27.99 -12.24 11.52
N GLY A 306 -26.76 -12.61 11.91
CA GLY A 306 -26.38 -13.98 12.28
C GLY A 306 -26.76 -14.43 13.69
N LYS A 307 -27.55 -13.64 14.43
CA LYS A 307 -28.21 -14.07 15.66
C LYS A 307 -29.67 -14.42 15.36
N ASN A 308 -29.89 -15.59 14.76
CA ASN A 308 -31.13 -16.38 14.82
C ASN A 308 -30.80 -17.82 14.42
#